data_AF-A0A562ZIQ1-F1
#
_entry.id   AF-A0A562ZIQ1-F1
#
_cell.length_a   1.000
_cell.length_b   1.000
_cell.length_c   1.000
_cell.angle_alpha   90.00
_cell.angle_beta   90.00
_cell.angle_gamma   90.00
#
_symmetry.space_group_name_H-M   'P 1'
#
loop_
_entity.id
_entity.type
_entity.pdbx_description
1 polymer ?
#
loop_
_entity_poly.entity_id
_entity_poly.type
_entity_poly.pdbx_seq_one_letter_code
_entity_poly.pdbx_strand_id
1 'polypeptide(L)'
;MTNVTFGIDDAMLREVKVIAAKRNTSVNALVRSYFAHLIESGVQDSESMNGNLQTLFDYSVGRIGRHRAKSFLGVDDPTLTAMLRQAGFPPPRASQEEEDRMLDEIKDIHLSS
;
A
#
# COMPACT_ATOMS: atom_id res chain seq x y z
N MET A 1 18.47 -8.98 26.85
CA MET A 1 18.66 -7.89 25.87
C MET A 1 19.42 -8.48 24.70
N THR A 2 18.89 -8.36 23.48
CA THR A 2 19.56 -8.83 22.27
C THR A 2 20.41 -7.69 21.72
N ASN A 3 21.69 -7.94 21.45
CA ASN A 3 22.59 -6.96 20.88
C ASN A 3 22.52 -7.05 19.35
N VAL A 4 22.44 -5.89 18.69
CA VAL A 4 22.47 -5.78 17.23
C VAL A 4 23.66 -4.91 16.85
N THR A 5 24.50 -5.42 15.95
CA THR A 5 25.67 -4.71 15.44
C THR A 5 25.35 -4.18 14.05
N PHE A 6 25.56 -2.88 13.85
CA PHE A 6 25.38 -2.22 12.56
C PHE A 6 26.74 -1.78 12.01
N GLY A 7 26.93 -1.93 10.70
CA GLY A 7 28.00 -1.24 9.99
C GLY A 7 27.56 0.18 9.69
N ILE A 8 28.07 1.16 10.43
CA ILE A 8 27.77 2.58 10.24
C ILE A 8 29.09 3.31 10.01
N ASP A 9 29.11 4.21 9.04
CA ASP A 9 30.28 5.08 8.80
C ASP A 9 30.58 5.98 10.02
N ASP A 10 31.86 6.21 10.29
CA ASP A 10 32.33 6.94 11.47
C ASP A 10 31.90 8.42 11.46
N ALA A 11 31.84 9.05 10.28
CA ALA A 11 31.39 10.44 10.16
C ALA A 11 29.88 10.53 10.44
N MET A 12 29.11 9.56 9.93
CA MET A 12 27.68 9.47 10.22
C MET A 12 27.42 9.25 11.72
N LEU A 13 28.19 8.37 12.37
CA LEU A 13 28.05 8.13 13.80
C LEU A 13 28.33 9.39 14.64
N ARG A 14 29.31 10.21 14.23
CA ARG A 14 29.61 11.49 14.89
C ARG A 14 28.45 12.47 14.80
N GLU A 15 27.90 12.66 13.60
CA GLU A 15 26.75 13.56 13.40
C GLU A 15 25.52 13.12 14.22
N VAL A 16 25.22 11.82 14.23
CA VAL A 16 24.10 11.27 15.01
C VAL A 16 24.32 11.48 16.50
N LYS A 17 25.55 11.33 17.01
CA LYS A 17 25.88 11.63 18.41
C LYS A 17 25.66 13.10 18.76
N VAL A 18 26.03 14.04 17.87
CA VAL A 18 25.78 15.47 18.06
C VAL A 18 24.28 15.75 18.13
N ILE A 19 23.48 15.16 17.24
CA ILE A 19 22.03 15.29 17.24
C ILE A 19 21.42 14.72 18.53
N ALA A 20 21.88 13.55 18.96
CA ALA A 20 21.42 12.91 20.19
C ALA A 20 21.70 13.81 21.42
N ALA A 21 22.91 14.38 21.51
CA ALA A 21 23.27 15.31 22.58
C ALA A 21 22.40 16.57 22.56
N LYS A 22 22.17 17.18 21.39
CA LYS A 22 21.28 18.35 21.24
C LYS A 22 19.84 18.07 21.69
N ARG A 23 19.38 16.83 21.55
CA ARG A 23 18.04 16.38 21.94
C ARG A 23 18.00 15.74 23.33
N ASN A 24 19.07 15.82 24.12
CA ASN A 24 19.21 15.17 25.43
C ASN A 24 18.81 13.68 25.41
N THR A 25 19.21 12.95 24.37
CA THR A 25 18.89 11.53 24.18
C THR A 25 20.13 10.74 23.78
N SER A 26 19.99 9.42 23.66
CA SER A 26 21.08 8.53 23.22
C SER A 26 20.84 8.02 21.80
N VAL A 27 21.92 7.62 21.11
CA VAL A 27 21.82 6.99 19.78
C VAL A 27 20.94 5.74 19.83
N ASN A 28 21.06 4.92 20.87
CA ASN A 28 20.23 3.73 21.05
C ASN A 28 18.73 4.08 21.24
N ALA A 29 18.44 5.16 21.97
CA ALA A 29 17.07 5.64 22.13
C ALA A 29 16.49 6.20 20.82
N LEU A 30 17.30 6.89 20.01
CA LEU A 30 16.90 7.33 18.67
C LEU A 30 16.58 6.14 17.76
N VAL A 31 17.45 5.13 17.73
CA VAL A 31 17.24 3.90 16.94
C VAL A 31 15.98 3.18 17.41
N ARG A 32 15.79 3.03 18.73
CA ARG A 32 14.58 2.41 19.30
C ARG A 32 13.31 3.19 18.95
N SER A 33 13.33 4.51 19.07
CA SER A 33 12.20 5.36 18.73
C SER A 33 11.87 5.29 17.25
N TYR A 34 12.89 5.21 16.40
CA TYR A 34 12.70 5.05 14.96
C TYR A 34 12.09 3.68 14.63
N PHE A 35 12.59 2.59 15.22
CA PHE A 35 11.96 1.28 15.05
C PHE A 35 10.53 1.24 15.61
N ALA A 36 10.28 1.86 16.77
CA ALA A 36 8.92 1.99 17.30
C ALA A 36 8.02 2.77 16.35
N HIS A 37 8.52 3.85 15.75
CA HIS A 37 7.78 4.61 14.75
C HIS A 37 7.55 3.81 13.46
N LEU A 38 8.53 3.03 13.00
CA LEU A 38 8.37 2.13 11.85
C LEU A 38 7.38 0.99 12.13
N ILE A 39 7.35 0.48 13.37
CA ILE A 39 6.36 -0.52 13.80
C ILE A 39 4.99 0.14 13.89
N GLU A 40 4.85 1.29 14.52
CA GLU A 40 3.58 2.01 14.64
C GLU A 40 3.03 2.43 13.28
N SER A 41 3.91 2.83 12.35
CA SER A 41 3.55 3.16 10.97
C SER A 41 3.34 1.92 10.09
N GLY A 42 4.02 0.81 10.39
CA GLY A 42 3.99 -0.45 9.62
C GLY A 42 2.95 -1.47 10.10
N VAL A 43 2.43 -1.31 11.33
CA VAL A 43 1.34 -2.11 11.91
C VAL A 43 -0.02 -1.67 11.38
N GLN A 44 -0.10 -0.59 10.61
CA GLN A 44 -1.28 -0.34 9.80
C GLN A 44 -1.40 -1.31 8.62
N ASP A 45 -0.31 -1.90 8.07
CA ASP A 45 -0.46 -2.72 6.86
C ASP A 45 0.84 -3.36 6.32
N SER A 46 1.15 -4.63 6.62
CA SER A 46 2.28 -5.27 5.91
C SER A 46 2.27 -6.78 5.73
N GLU A 47 1.64 -7.58 6.59
CA GLU A 47 1.56 -9.03 6.30
C GLU A 47 0.31 -9.42 5.50
N SER A 48 -0.82 -8.74 5.68
CA SER A 48 -2.01 -8.83 4.81
C SER A 48 -2.03 -7.80 3.68
N MET A 49 -1.34 -6.66 3.85
CA MET A 49 -1.34 -5.61 2.83
C MET A 49 -0.47 -5.92 1.62
N ASN A 50 0.57 -6.75 1.74
CA ASN A 50 1.40 -7.04 0.58
C ASN A 50 0.58 -7.76 -0.51
N GLY A 51 -0.26 -8.71 -0.12
CA GLY A 51 -1.21 -9.37 -1.02
C GLY A 51 -2.34 -8.44 -1.46
N ASN A 52 -2.89 -7.65 -0.54
CA ASN A 52 -4.03 -6.78 -0.84
C ASN A 52 -3.66 -5.58 -1.71
N LEU A 53 -2.53 -4.91 -1.43
CA LEU A 53 -1.99 -3.80 -2.21
C LEU A 53 -1.56 -4.28 -3.60
N GLN A 54 -0.96 -5.47 -3.70
CA GLN A 54 -0.63 -6.07 -5.00
C GLN A 54 -1.90 -6.42 -5.80
N THR A 55 -2.93 -6.93 -5.13
CA THR A 55 -4.25 -7.18 -5.75
C THR A 55 -4.92 -5.87 -6.20
N LEU A 56 -4.84 -4.80 -5.40
CA LEU A 56 -5.33 -3.46 -5.76
C LEU A 56 -4.56 -2.86 -6.93
N PHE A 57 -3.24 -3.04 -6.97
CA PHE A 57 -2.39 -2.61 -8.08
C PHE A 57 -2.74 -3.37 -9.36
N ASP A 58 -2.77 -4.71 -9.31
CA ASP A 58 -3.11 -5.57 -10.46
C ASP A 58 -4.53 -5.27 -10.97
N TYR A 59 -5.47 -4.92 -10.09
CA TYR A 59 -6.80 -4.46 -10.48
C TYR A 59 -6.75 -3.08 -11.15
N SER A 60 -6.05 -2.10 -10.55
CA SER A 60 -5.91 -0.74 -11.09
C SER A 60 -5.26 -0.71 -12.47
N VAL A 61 -4.26 -1.58 -12.72
CA VAL A 61 -3.60 -1.71 -14.03
C VAL A 61 -4.33 -2.65 -15.00
N GLY A 62 -5.49 -3.21 -14.62
CA GLY A 62 -6.32 -4.06 -15.48
C GLY A 62 -5.79 -5.49 -15.71
N ARG A 63 -4.84 -5.97 -14.89
CA ARG A 63 -4.32 -7.35 -14.96
C ARG A 63 -5.28 -8.38 -14.39
N ILE A 64 -6.15 -7.97 -13.48
CA ILE A 64 -7.23 -8.80 -12.93
C ILE A 64 -8.55 -8.05 -12.99
N GLY A 65 -9.63 -8.77 -13.28
CA GLY A 65 -10.99 -8.20 -13.32
C GLY A 65 -11.58 -7.98 -11.93
N ARG A 66 -12.64 -7.16 -11.87
CA ARG A 66 -13.34 -6.72 -10.65
C ARG A 66 -13.78 -7.86 -9.74
N HIS A 67 -14.37 -8.92 -10.30
CA HIS A 67 -14.84 -10.08 -9.52
C HIS A 67 -13.70 -10.81 -8.81
N ARG A 68 -12.54 -10.91 -9.47
CA ARG A 68 -11.36 -11.56 -8.90
C ARG A 68 -10.77 -10.72 -7.79
N ALA A 69 -10.64 -9.41 -7.99
CA ALA A 69 -10.17 -8.48 -6.96
C ALA A 69 -11.04 -8.54 -5.69
N LYS A 70 -12.37 -8.52 -5.83
CA LYS A 70 -13.31 -8.67 -4.70
C LYS A 70 -13.16 -9.99 -3.96
N SER A 71 -13.03 -11.10 -4.69
CA SER A 71 -12.90 -12.42 -4.09
C SER A 71 -11.60 -12.60 -3.32
N PHE A 72 -10.49 -12.01 -3.80
CA PHE A 72 -9.20 -12.06 -3.11
C PHE A 72 -9.15 -11.13 -1.89
N LEU A 73 -9.76 -9.95 -2.00
CA LEU A 73 -9.78 -8.96 -0.92
C LEU A 73 -10.88 -9.25 0.11
N GLY A 74 -11.88 -10.07 -0.22
CA GLY A 74 -13.03 -10.36 0.64
C GLY A 74 -13.95 -9.15 0.85
N VAL A 75 -13.97 -8.21 -0.10
CA VAL A 75 -14.67 -6.92 0.03
C VAL A 75 -15.78 -6.74 -1.02
N ASP A 76 -16.73 -5.87 -0.70
CA ASP A 76 -17.75 -5.39 -1.62
C ASP A 76 -17.25 -4.21 -2.48
N ASP A 77 -18.08 -3.78 -3.44
CA ASP A 77 -17.72 -2.75 -4.41
C ASP A 77 -17.44 -1.36 -3.83
N PRO A 78 -18.25 -0.86 -2.88
CA PRO A 78 -17.95 0.40 -2.18
C PRO A 78 -16.61 0.34 -1.47
N THR A 79 -16.32 -0.76 -0.78
CA THR A 79 -15.07 -0.92 -0.02
C THR A 79 -13.86 -1.03 -0.95
N LEU A 80 -13.96 -1.78 -2.05
CA LEU A 80 -12.90 -1.87 -3.06
C LEU A 80 -12.54 -0.48 -3.62
N THR A 81 -13.55 0.35 -3.89
CA THR A 81 -13.37 1.71 -4.40
C THR A 81 -12.73 2.63 -3.35
N ALA A 82 -13.12 2.48 -2.09
CA ALA A 82 -12.51 3.21 -0.98
C ALA A 82 -11.04 2.83 -0.77
N MET A 83 -10.72 1.53 -0.88
CA MET A 83 -9.35 1.02 -0.76
C MET A 83 -8.43 1.52 -1.88
N LEU A 84 -8.91 1.56 -3.13
CA LEU A 84 -8.16 2.16 -4.25
C LEU A 84 -7.84 3.63 -4.00
N ARG A 85 -8.82 4.39 -3.48
CA ARG A 85 -8.66 5.80 -3.15
C ARG A 85 -7.66 6.02 -2.01
N GLN A 86 -7.73 5.19 -0.97
CA GLN A 86 -6.80 5.24 0.17
C GLN A 86 -5.38 4.87 -0.25
N ALA A 87 -5.23 3.90 -1.15
CA ALA A 87 -3.94 3.47 -1.70
C ALA A 87 -3.37 4.42 -2.77
N GLY A 88 -4.13 5.44 -3.19
CA GLY A 88 -3.70 6.40 -4.22
C GLY A 88 -3.66 5.84 -5.63
N PHE A 89 -4.28 4.68 -5.87
CA PHE A 89 -4.35 4.08 -7.20
C PHE A 89 -5.45 4.72 -8.04
N PRO A 90 -5.22 4.95 -9.35
CA PRO A 90 -6.28 5.39 -10.23
C PRO A 90 -7.37 4.32 -10.27
N PRO A 91 -8.65 4.73 -10.45
CA PRO A 91 -9.71 3.76 -10.70
C PRO A 91 -9.31 2.88 -11.89
N PRO A 92 -9.58 1.56 -11.80
CA PRO A 92 -9.20 0.61 -12.83
C PRO A 92 -9.75 1.09 -14.17
N ARG A 93 -8.87 1.17 -15.16
CA ARG A 93 -9.33 1.29 -16.54
C ARG A 93 -10.03 -0.02 -16.86
N ALA A 94 -11.27 0.05 -17.31
CA ALA A 94 -11.94 -1.13 -17.80
C ALA A 94 -11.03 -1.77 -18.86
N SER A 95 -10.82 -3.09 -18.74
CA SER A 95 -10.12 -3.82 -19.80
C SER A 95 -10.91 -3.63 -21.10
N GLN A 96 -10.26 -3.57 -22.26
CA GLN A 96 -11.00 -3.37 -23.51
C GLN A 96 -12.10 -4.42 -23.72
N GLU A 97 -11.90 -5.64 -23.22
CA GLU A 97 -12.91 -6.71 -23.25
C GLU A 97 -14.13 -6.45 -22.34
N GLU A 98 -13.97 -5.70 -21.24
CA GLU A 98 -15.06 -5.26 -20.37
C GLU A 98 -15.72 -3.98 -20.92
N GLU A 99 -14.95 -3.07 -21.53
CA GLU A 99 -15.50 -1.92 -22.25
C GLU A 99 -16.36 -2.37 -23.43
N ASP A 100 -15.88 -3.34 -24.22
CA ASP A 100 -16.62 -3.91 -25.35
C ASP A 100 -17.89 -4.61 -24.88
N ARG A 101 -17.86 -5.35 -23.76
CA ARG A 101 -19.06 -5.98 -23.17
C ARG A 101 -20.06 -4.95 -22.64
N MET A 102 -19.60 -3.92 -21.96
CA MET A 102 -20.46 -2.83 -21.48
C MET A 102 -21.08 -2.05 -22.65
N LEU A 103 -20.32 -1.84 -23.74
CA LEU A 103 -20.83 -1.23 -24.96
C LEU A 103 -21.87 -2.12 -25.66
N ASP A 104 -21.72 -3.44 -25.60
CA ASP A 104 -22.69 -4.39 -26.14
C ASP A 104 -23.99 -4.39 -25.32
N GLU A 105 -23.90 -4.40 -23.99
CA GLU A 105 -25.06 -4.26 -23.10
C GLU A 105 -25.79 -2.92 -23.29
N ILE A 106 -25.06 -1.81 -23.45
CA ILE A 106 -25.67 -0.49 -23.72
C ILE A 106 -26.35 -0.45 -25.09
N LYS A 107 -25.78 -1.12 -26.11
CA LYS A 107 -26.41 -1.22 -27.44
C LYS A 107 -27.71 -2.01 -27.41
N ASP A 108 -27.79 -3.08 -26.62
CA ASP A 108 -29.01 -3.88 -26.48
C ASP A 108 -30.15 -3.09 -25.79
N ILE A 109 -29.79 -2.23 -24.83
CA ILE A 109 -30.74 -1.34 -24.16
C ILE A 109 -31.28 -0.25 -25.11
N HIS A 110 -30.51 0.15 -26.14
CA HIS A 110 -30.92 1.16 -27.12
C HIS A 110 -31.57 0.61 -28.39
N LEU A 111 -31.48 -0.69 -28.67
CA LEU A 111 -32.16 -1.32 -29.81
C LEU A 111 -33.58 -1.83 -29.49
N SER A 112 -33.99 -1.76 -28.22
CA SER A 112 -35.30 -2.23 -27.75
C SER A 112 -36.30 -1.08 -27.48
N SER A 113 -36.02 0.14 -27.96
CA SER A 113 -36.95 1.29 -27.93
C SER A 113 -37.42 1.69 -29.32
#